data_AF-A0AAV7H354-F1
#
_entry.id   AF-A0AAV7H354-F1
#
_cell.length_a   1.000
_cell.length_b   1.000
_cell.length_c   1.000
_cell.angle_alpha   90.00
_cell.angle_beta   90.00
_cell.angle_gamma   90.00
#
_symmetry.space_group_name_H-M   'P 1'
#
loop_
_entity.id
_entity.type
_entity.pdbx_description
1 polymer ?
#
loop_
_entity_poly.entity_id
_entity_poly.type
_entity_poly.pdbx_seq_one_letter_code
_entity_poly.pdbx_strand_id
1 'polypeptide(L)'
;MAAIAMVGSVSPFPFYYFLWNYPQAWVNLCGKGVDPSHRMAQISHAFKFVQFFSLLSVARFSWPPWYCVVLFAAGQYLNFRVYHLLGEAGTYYGVRFGKNIPWVSDFPFGYIKDPQYVGSILSLLACLSFVPYPYVLFWILGYLFMMHMESKEDPATRAKPP
;
A
#
# COMPACT_ATOMS: atom_id res chain seq x y z
N MET A 1 -1.52 -23.49 8.49
CA MET A 1 -1.49 -22.87 7.14
C MET A 1 -2.43 -21.67 7.04
N ALA A 2 -3.73 -21.81 7.32
CA ALA A 2 -4.70 -20.72 7.20
C ALA A 2 -4.36 -19.46 8.03
N ALA A 3 -4.10 -19.62 9.34
CA ALA A 3 -3.75 -18.48 10.19
C ALA A 3 -2.44 -17.78 9.75
N ILE A 4 -1.45 -18.54 9.27
CA ILE A 4 -0.16 -18.01 8.80
C ILE A 4 -0.36 -17.15 7.55
N ALA A 5 -1.16 -17.60 6.59
CA ALA A 5 -1.48 -16.84 5.39
C ALA A 5 -2.25 -15.55 5.70
N MET A 6 -3.12 -15.58 6.71
CA MET A 6 -3.84 -14.38 7.17
C MET A 6 -2.91 -13.37 7.84
N VAL A 7 -1.99 -13.83 8.71
CA VAL A 7 -0.97 -12.95 9.31
C VAL A 7 -0.07 -12.36 8.24
N GLY A 8 0.36 -13.16 7.27
CA GLY A 8 1.19 -12.71 6.18
C GLY A 8 0.49 -11.73 5.23
N SER A 9 -0.83 -11.83 5.03
CA SER A 9 -1.57 -10.88 4.20
C SER A 9 -1.70 -9.50 4.85
N VAL A 10 -1.68 -9.41 6.18
CA VAL A 10 -1.81 -8.14 6.92
C VAL A 10 -0.49 -7.60 7.49
N SER A 11 0.62 -8.32 7.29
CA SER A 11 1.91 -7.99 7.89
C SER A 11 2.47 -6.59 7.60
N PRO A 12 2.22 -5.93 6.45
CA PRO A 12 2.75 -4.58 6.24
C PRO A 12 1.98 -3.49 7.00
N PHE A 13 0.72 -3.73 7.41
CA PHE A 13 -0.09 -2.67 8.03
C PHE A 13 0.46 -2.17 9.38
N PRO A 14 0.95 -3.03 10.29
CA PRO A 14 1.64 -2.56 11.50
C PRO A 14 2.87 -1.71 11.19
N PHE A 15 3.63 -2.06 10.14
CA PHE A 15 4.78 -1.27 9.70
C PHE A 15 4.35 0.10 9.19
N TYR A 16 3.37 0.15 8.29
CA TYR A 16 2.84 1.42 7.77
C TYR A 16 2.26 2.29 8.88
N TYR A 17 1.52 1.69 9.82
CA TYR A 17 1.02 2.37 11.01
C TYR A 17 2.14 3.01 11.83
N PHE A 18 3.22 2.27 12.10
CA PHE A 18 4.37 2.81 12.83
C PHE A 18 5.01 3.98 12.09
N LEU A 19 5.26 3.84 10.79
CA LEU A 19 5.86 4.90 9.98
C LEU A 19 4.99 6.16 9.90
N TRP A 20 3.68 5.99 9.82
CA TRP A 20 2.75 7.10 9.76
C TRP A 20 2.69 7.88 11.08
N ASN A 21 2.61 7.18 12.21
CA ASN A 21 2.44 7.80 13.54
C ASN A 21 3.75 8.27 14.17
N TYR A 22 4.89 7.66 13.82
CA TYR A 22 6.21 7.99 14.36
C TYR A 22 7.24 8.30 13.25
N PRO A 23 6.96 9.26 12.35
CA PRO A 23 7.81 9.50 11.19
C PRO A 23 9.21 9.97 11.58
N GLN A 24 9.35 10.78 12.64
CA GLN A 24 10.66 11.22 13.12
C GLN A 24 11.50 10.05 13.64
N ALA A 25 10.88 9.11 14.35
CA ALA A 25 11.58 7.92 14.84
C ALA A 25 12.11 7.09 13.66
N TRP A 26 11.31 6.94 12.60
CA TRP A 26 11.75 6.26 11.38
C TRP A 26 12.91 6.97 10.67
N VAL A 27 12.81 8.29 10.49
CA VAL A 27 13.89 9.09 9.89
C VAL A 27 15.19 8.94 10.69
N ASN A 28 15.11 9.01 12.02
CA ASN A 28 16.26 8.82 12.91
C ASN A 28 16.83 7.40 12.80
N LEU A 29 15.98 6.36 12.70
CA LEU A 29 16.39 4.97 12.52
C LEU A 29 17.06 4.71 11.16
N CYS A 30 16.62 5.39 10.10
CA CYS A 30 17.28 5.30 8.79
C CYS A 30 18.71 5.86 8.85
N GLY A 31 18.91 6.92 9.65
CA GLY A 31 20.20 7.57 9.81
C GLY A 31 20.53 8.57 8.70
N LYS A 32 21.67 9.27 8.86
CA LYS A 32 22.10 10.30 7.90
C LYS A 32 22.44 9.70 6.54
N GLY A 33 22.03 10.39 5.47
CA GLY A 33 22.34 10.00 4.09
C GLY A 33 21.49 8.86 3.53
N VAL A 34 20.58 8.28 4.32
CA VAL A 34 19.65 7.25 3.86
C VAL A 34 18.29 7.90 3.59
N ASP A 35 17.78 7.69 2.37
CA ASP A 35 16.45 8.16 2.01
C ASP A 35 15.36 7.31 2.71
N PRO A 36 14.54 7.90 3.60
CA PRO A 36 13.57 7.13 4.39
C PRO A 36 12.41 6.56 3.55
N SER A 37 12.04 7.21 2.45
CA SER A 37 11.03 6.70 1.51
C SER A 37 11.59 5.51 0.72
N HIS A 38 12.83 5.59 0.27
CA HIS A 38 13.49 4.48 -0.44
C HIS A 38 13.65 3.26 0.45
N ARG A 39 14.11 3.45 1.70
CA ARG A 39 14.19 2.38 2.70
C ARG A 39 12.82 1.76 2.97
N MET A 40 11.79 2.59 3.15
CA MET A 40 10.41 2.11 3.30
C MET A 40 9.97 1.31 2.07
N ALA A 41 10.28 1.77 0.85
CA ALA A 41 9.94 1.09 -0.39
C ALA A 41 10.56 -0.31 -0.45
N GLN A 42 11.85 -0.45 -0.14
CA GLN A 42 12.55 -1.74 -0.10
C GLN A 42 11.88 -2.73 0.86
N ILE A 43 11.57 -2.29 2.09
CA ILE A 43 10.91 -3.13 3.10
C ILE A 43 9.48 -3.47 2.68
N SER A 44 8.77 -2.52 2.07
CA SER A 44 7.41 -2.72 1.56
C SER A 44 7.37 -3.74 0.44
N HIS A 45 8.38 -3.77 -0.45
CA HIS A 45 8.51 -4.81 -1.47
C HIS A 45 8.75 -6.19 -0.84
N ALA A 46 9.59 -6.27 0.20
CA ALA A 46 9.77 -7.51 0.95
C ALA A 46 8.44 -8.00 1.56
N PHE A 47 7.66 -7.10 2.16
CA PHE A 47 6.31 -7.43 2.63
C PHE A 47 5.37 -7.84 1.49
N LYS A 48 5.44 -7.21 0.31
CA LYS A 48 4.64 -7.64 -0.84
C LYS A 48 4.95 -9.07 -1.28
N PHE A 49 6.21 -9.50 -1.21
CA PHE A 49 6.55 -10.91 -1.45
C PHE A 49 5.92 -11.83 -0.39
N VAL A 50 6.02 -11.47 0.89
CA VAL A 50 5.35 -12.22 1.97
C VAL A 50 3.85 -12.34 1.72
N GLN A 51 3.19 -11.22 1.38
CA GLN A 51 1.77 -11.20 1.07
C GLN A 51 1.42 -12.05 -0.18
N PHE A 52 2.24 -11.98 -1.24
CA PHE A 52 2.07 -12.79 -2.44
C PHE A 52 2.14 -14.29 -2.14
N PHE A 53 3.18 -14.74 -1.43
CA PHE A 53 3.32 -16.14 -1.04
C PHE A 53 2.22 -16.59 -0.06
N SER A 54 1.76 -15.69 0.80
CA SER A 54 0.63 -15.96 1.70
C SER A 54 -0.65 -16.26 0.92
N LEU A 55 -0.98 -15.44 -0.08
CA LEU A 55 -2.13 -15.70 -0.95
C LEU A 55 -1.95 -16.98 -1.78
N LEU A 56 -0.76 -17.17 -2.35
CA LEU A 56 -0.44 -18.34 -3.16
C LEU A 56 -0.63 -19.64 -2.37
N SER A 57 -0.28 -19.65 -1.08
CA SER A 57 -0.41 -20.82 -0.20
C SER A 57 -1.86 -21.27 0.06
N VAL A 58 -2.84 -20.38 -0.17
CA VAL A 58 -4.27 -20.65 0.03
C VAL A 58 -5.08 -20.56 -1.26
N ALA A 59 -4.43 -20.24 -2.37
CA ALA A 59 -5.08 -20.08 -3.67
C ALA A 59 -5.52 -21.44 -4.23
N ARG A 60 -6.67 -21.43 -4.90
CA ARG A 60 -7.23 -22.53 -5.68
C ARG A 60 -7.32 -22.08 -7.12
N PHE A 61 -6.42 -22.57 -7.96
CA PHE A 61 -6.37 -22.17 -9.35
C PHE A 61 -7.60 -22.65 -10.12
N SER A 62 -8.22 -21.72 -10.82
CA SER A 62 -9.37 -21.93 -11.70
C SER A 62 -9.25 -21.00 -12.91
N TRP A 63 -10.12 -21.10 -13.90
CA TRP A 63 -10.19 -20.07 -14.94
C TRP A 63 -10.91 -18.84 -14.39
N PRO A 64 -10.27 -17.65 -14.36
CA PRO A 64 -10.94 -16.45 -13.88
C PRO A 64 -12.06 -16.04 -14.85
N PRO A 65 -13.20 -15.58 -14.32
CA PRO A 65 -14.16 -14.82 -15.13
C PRO A 65 -13.51 -13.59 -15.76
N TRP A 66 -14.03 -13.14 -16.91
CA TRP A 66 -13.48 -12.00 -17.65
C TRP A 66 -13.40 -10.70 -16.81
N TYR A 67 -14.36 -10.48 -15.90
CA TYR A 67 -14.39 -9.29 -15.05
C TYR A 67 -13.22 -9.26 -14.05
N CYS A 68 -12.68 -10.42 -13.65
CA CYS A 68 -11.47 -10.46 -12.80
C CYS A 68 -10.28 -9.85 -13.54
N VAL A 69 -10.14 -10.13 -14.83
CA VAL A 69 -9.06 -9.55 -15.66
C VAL A 69 -9.23 -8.03 -15.76
N VAL A 70 -10.45 -7.55 -15.99
CA VAL A 70 -10.75 -6.11 -16.07
C VAL A 70 -10.47 -5.41 -14.73
N LEU A 71 -10.93 -5.98 -13.62
CA LEU A 71 -10.69 -5.44 -12.27
C LEU A 71 -9.19 -5.38 -11.94
N PHE A 72 -8.45 -6.45 -12.25
CA PHE A 72 -7.01 -6.49 -12.01
C PHE A 72 -6.29 -5.45 -12.88
N ALA A 73 -6.59 -5.38 -14.17
CA ALA A 73 -5.99 -4.41 -15.08
C ALA A 73 -6.29 -2.96 -14.65
N ALA A 74 -7.54 -2.65 -14.30
CA ALA A 74 -7.93 -1.33 -13.78
C ALA A 74 -7.19 -1.00 -12.48
N GLY A 75 -7.09 -1.96 -11.56
CA GLY A 75 -6.39 -1.78 -10.30
C GLY A 75 -4.88 -1.56 -10.45
N GLN A 76 -4.24 -2.31 -11.33
CA GLN A 76 -2.82 -2.13 -11.66
C GLN A 76 -2.57 -0.81 -12.40
N TYR A 77 -3.47 -0.41 -13.31
CA TYR A 77 -3.36 0.87 -13.99
C TYR A 77 -3.39 2.04 -13.01
N LEU A 78 -4.31 2.03 -12.03
CA LEU A 78 -4.35 3.06 -10.98
C LEU A 78 -3.05 3.11 -10.18
N ASN A 79 -2.56 1.96 -9.70
CA ASN A 79 -1.30 1.88 -8.95
C ASN A 79 -0.09 2.39 -9.77
N PHE A 80 -0.02 1.99 -11.04
CA PHE A 80 1.03 2.45 -11.96
C PHE A 80 0.96 3.96 -12.16
N ARG A 81 -0.22 4.52 -12.40
CA ARG A 81 -0.40 5.96 -12.60
C ARG A 81 -0.03 6.77 -11.37
N VAL A 82 -0.40 6.30 -10.17
CA VAL A 82 0.04 6.92 -8.90
C VAL A 82 1.56 6.96 -8.84
N TYR A 83 2.22 5.82 -9.04
CA TYR A 83 3.68 5.75 -8.95
C TYR A 83 4.38 6.58 -10.04
N HIS A 84 3.83 6.62 -11.25
CA HIS A 84 4.36 7.42 -12.35
C HIS A 84 4.29 8.93 -12.05
N LEU A 85 3.21 9.39 -11.42
CA LEU A 85 2.99 10.82 -11.13
C LEU A 85 3.72 11.30 -9.87
N LEU A 86 3.71 10.50 -8.80
CA LEU A 86 4.28 10.87 -7.49
C LEU A 86 5.70 10.35 -7.27
N GLY A 87 6.13 9.38 -8.07
CA GLY A 87 7.37 8.64 -7.86
C GLY A 87 7.37 7.86 -6.55
N GLU A 88 8.54 7.32 -6.22
CA GLU A 88 8.76 6.58 -4.98
C GLU A 88 8.53 7.44 -3.75
N ALA A 89 9.04 8.68 -3.73
CA ALA A 89 8.94 9.55 -2.57
C ALA A 89 7.49 9.91 -2.23
N GLY A 90 6.64 10.24 -3.21
CA GLY A 90 5.24 10.55 -2.93
C GLY A 90 4.41 9.30 -2.62
N THR A 91 4.81 8.13 -3.11
CA THR A 91 4.15 6.84 -2.82
C THR A 91 4.50 6.29 -1.44
N TYR A 92 5.75 6.49 -0.98
CA TYR A 92 6.28 5.95 0.27
C TYR A 92 6.53 7.07 1.28
N TYR A 93 5.45 7.75 1.66
CA TYR A 93 5.37 8.65 2.81
C TYR A 93 6.38 9.81 2.83
N GLY A 94 6.87 10.25 1.67
CA GLY A 94 7.83 11.35 1.57
C GLY A 94 7.35 12.61 2.29
N VAL A 95 6.05 12.94 2.16
CA VAL A 95 5.44 14.06 2.89
C VAL A 95 5.56 13.89 4.41
N ARG A 96 5.30 12.69 4.95
CA ARG A 96 5.46 12.39 6.38
C ARG A 96 6.92 12.48 6.82
N PHE A 97 7.85 12.14 5.94
CA PHE A 97 9.29 12.21 6.21
C PHE A 97 9.91 13.59 5.94
N GLY A 98 9.09 14.63 5.78
CA GLY A 98 9.54 16.01 5.64
C GLY A 98 9.98 16.41 4.24
N LYS A 99 9.72 15.58 3.22
CA LYS A 99 10.00 15.92 1.83
C LYS A 99 8.91 16.80 1.24
N ASN A 100 9.31 17.70 0.35
CA ASN A 100 8.36 18.45 -0.47
C ASN A 100 7.94 17.60 -1.67
N ILE A 101 6.70 17.11 -1.66
CA ILE A 101 6.12 16.32 -2.74
C ILE A 101 5.14 17.19 -3.52
N PRO A 102 5.22 17.22 -4.87
CA PRO A 102 4.33 18.04 -5.67
C PRO A 102 2.87 17.61 -5.51
N TRP A 103 1.97 18.59 -5.45
CA TRP A 103 0.54 18.33 -5.53
C TRP A 103 0.16 18.03 -6.97
N VAL A 104 -0.50 16.89 -7.21
CA VAL A 104 -0.89 16.43 -8.55
C VAL A 104 -2.41 16.34 -8.64
N SER A 105 -2.99 16.93 -9.68
CA SER A 105 -4.43 16.85 -9.98
C SER A 105 -4.77 15.96 -11.18
N ASP A 106 -3.76 15.54 -11.95
CA ASP A 106 -3.93 14.60 -13.05
C ASP A 106 -4.63 13.31 -12.61
N PHE A 107 -5.32 12.66 -13.55
CA PHE A 107 -5.92 11.37 -13.27
C PHE A 107 -4.84 10.38 -12.77
N PRO A 108 -5.05 9.75 -11.58
CA PRO A 108 -6.35 9.58 -10.90
C PRO A 108 -6.69 10.55 -9.74
N PHE A 109 -5.79 11.43 -9.30
CA PHE A 109 -5.94 12.20 -8.05
C PHE A 109 -7.11 13.21 -8.05
N GLY A 110 -7.45 13.79 -9.20
CA GLY A 110 -8.58 14.71 -9.33
C GLY A 110 -9.97 14.05 -9.27
N TYR A 111 -10.05 12.73 -9.31
CA TYR A 111 -11.32 11.99 -9.46
C TYR A 111 -11.54 10.95 -8.36
N ILE A 112 -10.48 10.37 -7.84
CA ILE A 112 -10.53 9.24 -6.91
C ILE A 112 -9.74 9.62 -5.66
N LYS A 113 -10.38 9.53 -4.50
CA LYS A 113 -9.67 9.60 -3.21
C LYS A 113 -8.86 8.32 -3.02
N ASP A 114 -7.61 8.47 -2.59
CA ASP A 114 -6.73 7.33 -2.29
C ASP A 114 -6.58 6.33 -3.45
N PRO A 115 -6.23 6.79 -4.66
CA PRO A 115 -6.30 5.97 -5.88
C PRO A 115 -5.39 4.73 -5.83
N GLN A 116 -4.32 4.77 -5.05
CA GLN A 116 -3.44 3.62 -4.82
C GLN A 116 -4.15 2.51 -4.03
N TYR A 117 -4.84 2.88 -2.95
CA TYR A 117 -5.59 1.94 -2.13
C TYR A 117 -6.79 1.39 -2.91
N VAL A 118 -7.50 2.24 -3.65
CA VAL A 118 -8.58 1.79 -4.56
C VAL A 118 -8.05 0.81 -5.59
N GLY A 119 -6.93 1.10 -6.25
CA GLY A 119 -6.32 0.20 -7.23
C GLY A 119 -5.89 -1.14 -6.63
N SER A 120 -5.37 -1.12 -5.40
CA SER A 120 -5.01 -2.33 -4.65
C SER A 120 -6.23 -3.15 -4.26
N ILE A 121 -7.32 -2.52 -3.82
CA ILE A 121 -8.60 -3.18 -3.52
C ILE A 121 -9.21 -3.83 -4.77
N LEU A 122 -9.23 -3.14 -5.92
CA LEU A 122 -9.71 -3.73 -7.18
C LEU A 122 -8.90 -4.98 -7.58
N SER A 123 -7.58 -4.92 -7.40
CA SER A 123 -6.69 -6.05 -7.66
C SER A 123 -6.97 -7.24 -6.73
N LEU A 124 -7.30 -6.99 -5.46
CA LEU A 124 -7.68 -8.04 -4.51
C LEU A 124 -9.06 -8.64 -4.81
N LEU A 125 -10.03 -7.82 -5.23
CA LEU A 125 -11.35 -8.30 -5.64
C LEU A 125 -11.26 -9.21 -6.87
N ALA A 126 -10.37 -8.91 -7.81
CA ALA A 126 -10.09 -9.79 -8.95
C ALA A 126 -9.61 -11.19 -8.50
N CYS A 127 -8.86 -11.25 -7.40
CA CYS A 127 -8.33 -12.50 -6.84
C CYS A 127 -9.38 -13.36 -6.13
N LEU A 128 -10.63 -12.91 -5.94
CA LEU A 128 -11.69 -13.73 -5.30
C LEU A 128 -12.02 -15.02 -6.06
N SER A 129 -11.69 -15.09 -7.35
CA SER A 129 -11.80 -16.32 -8.15
C SER A 129 -10.79 -17.41 -7.75
N PHE A 130 -9.70 -17.02 -7.09
CA PHE A 130 -8.61 -17.92 -6.69
C PHE A 130 -8.45 -18.01 -5.17
N VAL A 131 -8.71 -16.93 -4.45
CA VAL A 131 -8.40 -16.80 -3.02
C VAL A 131 -9.69 -16.84 -2.21
N PRO A 132 -9.74 -17.62 -1.11
CA PRO A 132 -10.90 -17.62 -0.23
C PRO A 132 -11.20 -16.21 0.34
N TYR A 133 -12.48 -15.86 0.36
CA TYR A 133 -12.98 -14.54 0.75
C TYR A 133 -12.37 -13.95 2.05
N PRO A 134 -12.20 -14.70 3.15
CA PRO A 134 -11.66 -14.12 4.39
C PRO A 134 -10.30 -13.44 4.21
N TYR A 135 -9.37 -14.03 3.44
CA TYR A 135 -8.04 -13.44 3.24
C TYR A 135 -8.10 -12.12 2.47
N VAL A 136 -8.97 -12.07 1.46
CA VAL A 136 -9.23 -10.86 0.67
C VAL A 136 -9.87 -9.78 1.54
N LEU A 137 -10.89 -10.15 2.32
CA LEU A 137 -11.59 -9.22 3.22
C LEU A 137 -10.63 -8.60 4.24
N PHE A 138 -9.84 -9.41 4.95
CA PHE A 138 -8.92 -8.90 5.96
C PHE A 138 -7.87 -7.95 5.39
N TRP A 139 -7.38 -8.23 4.17
CA TRP A 139 -6.46 -7.33 3.51
C TRP A 139 -7.15 -6.01 3.11
N ILE A 140 -8.36 -6.06 2.53
CA ILE A 140 -9.15 -4.87 2.22
C ILE A 140 -9.41 -4.02 3.48
N LEU A 141 -9.75 -4.65 4.61
CA LEU A 141 -9.93 -3.95 5.88
C LEU A 141 -8.66 -3.23 6.34
N GLY A 142 -7.48 -3.82 6.12
CA GLY A 142 -6.21 -3.16 6.36
C GLY A 142 -6.02 -1.91 5.48
N TYR A 143 -6.38 -1.97 4.20
CA TYR A 143 -6.34 -0.79 3.33
C TYR A 143 -7.32 0.29 3.76
N LEU A 144 -8.56 -0.08 4.10
CA LEU A 144 -9.56 0.86 4.61
C LEU A 144 -9.12 1.52 5.92
N PHE A 145 -8.49 0.75 6.82
CA PHE A 145 -7.89 1.27 8.04
C PHE A 145 -6.81 2.32 7.74
N MET A 146 -5.90 2.03 6.80
CA MET A 146 -4.88 2.98 6.39
C MET A 146 -5.49 4.24 5.77
N MET A 147 -6.44 4.12 4.84
CA MET A 147 -7.15 5.26 4.26
C MET A 147 -7.80 6.14 5.33
N HIS A 148 -8.47 5.52 6.31
CA HIS A 148 -9.10 6.27 7.40
C HIS A 148 -8.07 7.01 8.26
N MET A 149 -6.97 6.34 8.61
CA MET A 149 -5.89 6.94 9.40
C MET A 149 -5.23 8.10 8.64
N GLU A 150 -4.93 7.89 7.35
CA GLU A 150 -4.24 8.88 6.51
C GLU A 150 -5.11 10.11 6.21
N SER A 151 -6.44 9.94 6.15
CA SER A 151 -7.39 11.06 5.98
C SER A 151 -7.38 12.09 7.12
N LYS A 152 -6.82 11.72 8.28
CA LYS A 152 -6.73 12.57 9.47
C LYS A 152 -5.31 13.14 9.67
N GLU A 153 -4.55 13.30 8.59
CA GLU A 153 -3.20 13.83 8.67
C GLU A 153 -3.17 15.21 9.34
N ASP A 154 -2.33 15.35 10.36
CA ASP A 154 -1.89 16.65 10.89
C ASP A 154 -0.48 16.97 10.36
N PRO A 155 -0.32 18.02 9.52
CA PRO A 155 0.98 18.45 9.00
C PRO A 155 2.02 18.78 10.08
N ALA A 156 1.60 19.18 11.30
CA ALA A 156 2.52 19.50 12.40
C ALA A 156 3.27 18.26 12.93
N THR A 157 2.76 17.06 12.64
CA THR A 157 3.34 15.79 13.11
C THR A 157 4.34 15.17 12.12
N ARG A 158 4.62 15.84 11.00
CA ARG A 158 5.61 15.39 10.01
C ARG A 158 7.01 15.41 10.61
N ALA A 159 7.89 14.52 10.15
CA ALA A 159 9.29 14.55 10.52
C ALA A 159 9.92 15.86 10.03
N LYS A 160 10.83 16.40 10.84
CA LYS A 160 11.65 17.54 10.45
C LYS A 160 12.83 17.03 9.63
N PRO A 161 13.27 17.79 8.62
CA PRO A 161 14.51 17.46 7.91
C PRO A 161 15.66 17.32 8.93
N PRO A 162 16.55 16.32 8.75
CA PRO A 162 17.76 16.20 9.56
C PRO A 162 18.71 17.38 9.38
#